data_AF-A0A9P7EPL8-F1
#
_entry.id   AF-A0A9P7EPL8-F1
#
_cell.length_a   1.000
_cell.length_b   1.000
_cell.length_c   1.000
_cell.angle_alpha   90.00
_cell.angle_beta   90.00
_cell.angle_gamma   90.00
#
_symmetry.space_group_name_H-M   'P 1'
#
loop_
_entity.id
_entity.type
_entity.pdbx_description
1 polymer ?
#
loop_
_entity_poly.entity_id
_entity_poly.type
_entity_poly.pdbx_seq_one_letter_code
_entity_poly.pdbx_strand_id
1 'polypeptide(L)'
;MDRLHSDPWFLACPDFMIDWYQISCTSMVTANVTEAQAAKTLCNIWVVTNEALCLQWQEQVVEDDHLRAETQCLANEEQEHQQITLWVEDAATKADEQKKNHFKHLAIPMHPCPLANEEDVLVSDFALHKLDKGQYVELYYWTNLGLHDALTNYSGSKNCPHIFAFFTIYNIM
;
A
#
# COMPACT_ATOMS: atom_id res chain seq x y z
N MET A 1 12.65 -35.61 -28.78
CA MET A 1 13.84 -35.91 -27.97
C MET A 1 13.40 -35.96 -26.53
N ASP A 2 13.82 -36.98 -25.79
CA ASP A 2 13.49 -37.07 -24.36
C ASP A 2 14.22 -35.97 -23.61
N ARG A 3 13.49 -35.29 -22.72
CA ARG A 3 14.03 -34.17 -21.93
C ARG A 3 15.01 -34.72 -20.89
N LEU A 4 16.16 -34.08 -20.77
CA LEU A 4 17.12 -34.44 -19.74
C LEU A 4 16.65 -33.86 -18.39
N HIS A 5 16.75 -34.67 -17.34
CA HIS A 5 16.32 -34.31 -15.97
C HIS A 5 17.48 -34.00 -15.03
N SER A 6 18.71 -34.19 -15.47
CA SER A 6 19.92 -33.96 -14.69
C SER A 6 21.01 -33.42 -15.61
N ASP A 7 21.82 -32.52 -15.06
CA ASP A 7 22.89 -31.87 -15.82
C ASP A 7 24.06 -32.85 -16.06
N PRO A 8 24.35 -33.21 -17.33
CA PRO A 8 25.42 -34.14 -17.67
C PRO A 8 26.83 -33.61 -17.38
N TRP A 9 27.01 -32.31 -17.16
CA TRP A 9 28.33 -31.72 -16.85
C TRP A 9 28.91 -32.19 -15.53
N PHE A 10 28.06 -32.60 -14.57
CA PHE A 10 28.51 -33.07 -13.26
C PHE A 10 28.81 -34.58 -13.23
N LEU A 11 28.60 -35.29 -14.35
CA LEU A 11 28.92 -36.70 -14.44
C LEU A 11 30.42 -36.87 -14.68
N ALA A 12 31.09 -37.60 -13.79
CA ALA A 12 32.46 -38.04 -14.00
C ALA A 12 32.49 -39.32 -14.84
N CYS A 13 33.50 -39.46 -15.69
CA CYS A 13 33.72 -40.70 -16.43
C CYS A 13 33.91 -41.86 -15.44
N PRO A 14 33.09 -42.93 -15.50
CA PRO A 14 33.29 -44.10 -14.67
C PRO A 14 34.66 -44.73 -14.92
N ASP A 15 35.26 -45.29 -13.88
CA ASP A 15 36.46 -46.11 -14.04
C ASP A 15 36.07 -47.52 -14.50
N PHE A 16 36.25 -47.80 -15.78
CA PHE A 16 35.92 -49.09 -16.40
C PHE A 16 36.90 -50.22 -16.06
N MET A 17 37.95 -49.94 -15.27
CA MET A 17 38.85 -50.97 -14.73
C MET A 17 38.31 -51.60 -13.44
N ILE A 18 37.24 -51.05 -12.85
CA ILE A 18 36.61 -51.61 -11.65
C ILE A 18 35.82 -52.88 -12.01
N ASP A 19 35.83 -53.84 -11.08
CA ASP A 19 35.20 -55.16 -11.17
C ASP A 19 33.74 -55.13 -11.71
N TRP A 20 33.00 -54.06 -11.42
CA TRP A 20 31.60 -53.89 -11.83
C TRP A 20 31.44 -53.74 -13.34
N TYR A 21 32.44 -53.18 -14.03
CA TYR A 21 32.45 -53.01 -15.49
C TYR A 21 33.24 -54.11 -16.22
N GLN A 22 33.76 -55.09 -15.48
CA GLN A 22 34.59 -56.15 -16.05
C GLN A 22 33.82 -57.01 -17.05
N ILE A 23 32.49 -57.18 -16.88
CA ILE A 23 31.64 -57.87 -17.85
C ILE A 23 31.62 -57.14 -19.20
N SER A 24 31.54 -55.81 -19.18
CA SER A 24 31.57 -54.98 -20.38
C SER A 24 32.95 -54.97 -21.03
N CYS A 25 34.03 -54.94 -20.24
CA CYS A 25 35.40 -55.02 -20.73
C CYS A 25 35.72 -56.40 -21.33
N THR A 26 35.37 -57.49 -20.66
CA THR A 26 35.62 -58.88 -21.12
C THR A 26 34.86 -59.21 -22.40
N SER A 27 33.68 -58.63 -22.60
CA SER A 27 32.94 -58.70 -23.87
C SER A 27 33.69 -58.10 -25.06
N MET A 28 34.65 -57.19 -24.82
CA MET A 28 35.43 -56.52 -25.88
C MET A 28 36.85 -57.09 -26.04
N VAL A 29 37.31 -57.90 -25.09
CA VAL A 29 38.63 -58.55 -25.14
C VAL A 29 38.62 -59.61 -26.24
N THR A 30 39.44 -59.39 -27.26
CA THR A 30 39.69 -60.34 -28.36
C THR A 30 41.18 -60.68 -28.38
N ALA A 31 41.62 -61.67 -29.14
CA ALA A 31 43.04 -62.08 -29.21
C ALA A 31 44.04 -60.92 -29.47
N ASN A 32 43.58 -59.79 -30.04
CA ASN A 32 44.39 -58.61 -30.35
C ASN A 32 44.10 -57.38 -29.46
N VAL A 33 43.16 -57.46 -28.50
CA VAL A 33 42.72 -56.32 -27.68
C VAL A 33 42.83 -56.68 -26.20
N THR A 34 43.71 -55.99 -25.50
CA THR A 34 43.87 -56.11 -24.05
C THR A 34 42.73 -55.43 -23.30
N GLU A 35 42.49 -55.86 -22.06
CA GLU A 35 41.48 -55.29 -21.17
C GLU A 35 41.65 -53.77 -20.97
N ALA A 36 42.89 -53.29 -20.90
CA ALA A 36 43.19 -51.87 -20.82
C ALA A 36 42.79 -51.07 -22.07
N GLN A 37 42.88 -51.68 -23.26
CA GLN A 37 42.42 -51.07 -24.51
C GLN A 37 40.88 -51.08 -24.61
N ALA A 38 40.23 -52.12 -24.09
CA ALA A 38 38.78 -52.18 -23.99
C ALA A 38 38.22 -51.07 -23.06
N ALA A 39 38.75 -50.95 -21.84
CA ALA A 39 38.37 -49.90 -20.90
C ALA A 39 38.58 -48.49 -21.47
N LYS A 40 39.70 -48.25 -22.17
CA LYS A 40 39.95 -46.98 -22.86
C LYS A 40 38.91 -46.69 -23.96
N THR A 41 38.48 -47.71 -24.67
CA THR A 41 37.44 -47.56 -25.71
C THR A 41 36.10 -47.20 -25.09
N LEU A 42 35.74 -47.82 -23.96
CA LEU A 42 34.53 -47.47 -23.20
C LEU A 42 34.58 -46.05 -22.64
N CYS A 43 35.74 -45.60 -22.12
CA CYS A 43 35.94 -44.19 -21.75
C CYS A 43 35.68 -43.26 -22.93
N ASN A 44 36.26 -43.55 -24.11
CA ASN A 44 36.09 -42.71 -25.29
C ASN A 44 34.62 -42.64 -25.73
N ILE A 45 33.91 -43.78 -25.72
CA ILE A 45 32.47 -43.82 -26.03
C ILE A 45 31.71 -42.97 -25.02
N TRP A 46 32.01 -43.13 -23.73
CA TRP A 46 31.37 -42.35 -22.67
C TRP A 46 31.57 -40.85 -22.89
N VAL A 47 32.79 -40.40 -23.19
CA VAL A 47 33.08 -38.98 -23.45
C VAL A 47 32.25 -38.44 -24.59
N VAL A 48 32.23 -39.14 -25.74
CA VAL A 48 31.44 -38.71 -26.92
C VAL A 48 29.94 -38.67 -26.60
N THR A 49 29.43 -39.66 -25.87
CA THR A 49 28.01 -39.65 -25.45
C THR A 49 27.70 -38.54 -24.46
N ASN A 50 28.59 -38.25 -23.51
CA ASN A 50 28.41 -37.20 -22.52
C ASN A 50 28.47 -35.82 -23.16
N GLU A 51 29.36 -35.61 -24.13
CA GLU A 51 29.42 -34.38 -24.93
C GLU A 51 28.10 -34.14 -25.68
N ALA A 52 27.52 -35.17 -26.31
CA ALA A 52 26.22 -35.06 -26.98
C ALA A 52 25.09 -34.71 -25.99
N LEU A 53 25.08 -35.31 -24.81
CA LEU A 53 24.12 -34.99 -23.75
C LEU A 53 24.30 -33.57 -23.22
N CYS A 54 25.54 -33.10 -23.08
CA CYS A 54 25.83 -31.72 -22.67
C CYS A 54 25.31 -30.70 -23.69
N LEU A 55 25.46 -30.99 -24.99
CA LEU A 55 24.89 -30.15 -26.05
C LEU A 55 23.36 -30.13 -26.00
N GLN A 56 22.73 -31.30 -25.87
CA GLN A 56 21.28 -31.40 -25.72
C GLN A 56 20.78 -30.64 -24.48
N TRP A 57 21.49 -30.74 -23.36
CA TRP A 57 21.18 -30.00 -22.14
C TRP A 57 21.29 -28.49 -22.36
N GLN A 58 22.34 -28.02 -23.04
CA GLN A 58 22.51 -26.61 -23.36
C GLN A 58 21.37 -26.08 -24.23
N GLU A 59 20.97 -26.82 -25.27
CA GLU A 59 19.81 -26.47 -26.10
C GLU A 59 18.53 -26.36 -25.26
N GLN A 60 18.30 -27.32 -24.36
CA GLN A 60 17.15 -27.30 -23.46
C GLN A 60 17.15 -26.07 -22.54
N VAL A 61 18.30 -25.70 -21.96
CA VAL A 61 18.42 -24.52 -21.10
C VAL A 61 18.11 -23.24 -21.88
N VAL A 62 18.62 -23.11 -23.11
CA VAL A 62 18.36 -21.95 -23.97
C VAL A 62 16.88 -21.84 -24.32
N GLU A 63 16.24 -22.95 -24.68
CA GLU A 63 14.79 -22.98 -24.96
C GLU A 63 13.96 -22.63 -23.72
N ASP A 64 14.31 -23.18 -22.55
CA ASP A 64 13.63 -22.87 -21.29
C ASP A 64 13.82 -21.41 -20.86
N ASP A 65 15.00 -20.83 -21.11
CA ASP A 65 15.26 -19.40 -20.88
C ASP A 65 14.44 -18.53 -21.83
N HIS A 66 14.39 -18.89 -23.12
CA HIS A 66 13.57 -18.19 -24.11
C HIS A 66 12.09 -18.20 -23.73
N LEU A 67 11.55 -19.39 -23.42
CA LEU A 67 10.15 -19.54 -23.03
C LEU A 67 9.82 -18.76 -21.74
N ARG A 68 10.74 -18.74 -20.76
CA ARG A 68 10.58 -17.93 -19.54
C ARG A 68 10.59 -16.43 -19.85
N ALA A 69 11.46 -15.97 -20.74
CA ALA A 69 11.50 -14.58 -21.15
C ALA A 69 10.20 -14.18 -21.87
N GLU A 70 9.72 -14.98 -22.82
CA GLU A 70 8.45 -14.71 -23.53
C GLU A 70 7.25 -14.68 -22.60
N THR A 71 7.13 -15.67 -21.71
CA THR A 71 6.04 -15.71 -20.73
C THR A 71 6.08 -14.53 -19.76
N GLN A 72 7.27 -14.09 -19.37
CA GLN A 72 7.44 -12.90 -18.54
C GLN A 72 7.07 -11.62 -19.29
N CYS A 73 7.45 -11.48 -20.55
CA CYS A 73 7.06 -10.34 -21.38
C CYS A 73 5.54 -10.25 -21.52
N LEU A 74 4.87 -11.36 -21.86
CA LEU A 74 3.41 -11.41 -21.97
C LEU A 74 2.71 -11.09 -20.65
N ALA A 75 3.23 -11.58 -19.53
CA ALA A 75 2.67 -11.27 -18.21
C ALA A 75 2.80 -9.78 -17.86
N ASN A 76 3.94 -9.16 -18.20
CA ASN A 76 4.15 -7.73 -18.00
C ASN A 76 3.23 -6.88 -18.87
N GLU A 77 3.09 -7.23 -20.17
CA GLU A 77 2.17 -6.54 -21.09
C GLU A 77 0.73 -6.60 -20.58
N GLU A 78 0.26 -7.78 -20.18
CA GLU A 78 -1.08 -7.95 -19.62
C GLU A 78 -1.27 -7.12 -18.34
N GLN A 79 -0.26 -7.08 -17.46
CA GLN A 79 -0.32 -6.26 -16.25
C GLN A 79 -0.39 -4.76 -16.57
N GLU A 80 0.39 -4.29 -17.55
CA GLU A 80 0.33 -2.89 -18.01
C GLU A 80 -1.03 -2.56 -18.60
N HIS A 81 -1.58 -3.44 -19.44
CA HIS A 81 -2.93 -3.28 -20.00
C HIS A 81 -4.02 -3.21 -18.93
N GLN A 82 -3.93 -4.04 -17.89
CA GLN A 82 -4.85 -4.01 -16.75
C GLN A 82 -4.72 -2.70 -15.96
N GLN A 83 -3.50 -2.23 -15.70
CA GLN A 83 -3.27 -0.96 -15.00
C GLN A 83 -3.81 0.23 -15.78
N ILE A 84 -3.62 0.26 -17.11
CA ILE A 84 -4.18 1.31 -17.96
C ILE A 84 -5.71 1.27 -17.92
N THR A 85 -6.31 0.09 -18.04
CA THR A 85 -7.77 -0.07 -17.98
C THR A 85 -8.32 0.43 -16.66
N LEU A 86 -7.73 0.02 -15.53
CA LEU A 86 -8.13 0.47 -14.20
C LEU A 86 -7.99 1.99 -14.04
N TRP A 87 -6.91 2.58 -14.55
CA TRP A 87 -6.70 4.03 -14.50
C TRP A 87 -7.75 4.79 -15.33
N VAL A 88 -8.10 4.29 -16.52
CA VAL A 88 -9.14 4.87 -17.36
C VAL A 88 -10.51 4.76 -16.70
N GLU A 89 -10.83 3.60 -16.11
CA GLU A 89 -12.08 3.39 -15.37
C GLU A 89 -12.19 4.32 -14.16
N ASP A 90 -11.15 4.41 -13.33
CA ASP A 90 -11.11 5.31 -12.18
C ASP A 90 -11.23 6.78 -12.59
N ALA A 91 -10.55 7.20 -13.67
CA ALA A 91 -10.68 8.54 -14.22
C ALA A 91 -12.11 8.82 -14.73
N ALA A 92 -12.74 7.84 -15.38
CA ALA A 92 -14.13 7.96 -15.85
C ALA A 92 -15.11 8.05 -14.67
N THR A 93 -14.93 7.24 -13.63
CA THR A 93 -15.76 7.29 -12.41
C THR A 93 -15.61 8.64 -11.71
N LYS A 94 -14.37 9.14 -11.53
CA LYS A 94 -14.13 10.46 -10.94
C LYS A 94 -14.75 11.59 -11.75
N ALA A 95 -14.67 11.53 -13.09
CA ALA A 95 -15.29 12.53 -13.96
C ALA A 95 -16.82 12.51 -13.86
N ASP A 96 -17.43 11.32 -13.75
CA ASP A 96 -18.88 11.18 -13.56
C ASP A 96 -19.32 11.67 -12.17
N GLU A 97 -18.55 11.36 -11.12
CA GLU A 97 -18.78 11.89 -9.77
C GLU A 97 -18.68 13.41 -9.74
N GLN A 98 -17.66 14.00 -10.39
CA GLN A 98 -17.49 15.45 -10.47
C GLN A 98 -18.66 16.13 -11.18
N LYS A 99 -19.20 15.51 -12.24
CA LYS A 99 -20.38 16.02 -12.95
C LYS A 99 -21.63 15.96 -12.08
N LYS A 100 -21.87 14.84 -11.38
CA LYS A 100 -23.06 14.64 -10.54
C LYS A 100 -23.01 15.44 -9.24
N ASN A 101 -21.82 15.58 -8.65
CA ASN A 101 -21.58 16.24 -7.37
C ASN A 101 -20.79 17.54 -7.52
N HIS A 102 -21.03 18.31 -8.59
CA HIS A 102 -20.27 19.53 -8.90
C HIS A 102 -20.03 20.44 -7.70
N PHE A 103 -21.06 20.68 -6.88
CA PHE A 103 -20.98 21.55 -5.70
C PHE A 103 -20.04 21.04 -4.60
N LYS A 104 -19.81 19.72 -4.47
CA LYS A 104 -18.85 19.16 -3.50
C LYS A 104 -17.39 19.38 -3.92
N HIS A 105 -17.14 19.60 -5.20
CA HIS A 105 -15.80 19.78 -5.76
C HIS A 105 -15.45 21.24 -6.05
N LEU A 106 -16.38 22.18 -5.75
CA LEU A 106 -16.07 23.60 -5.79
C LEU A 106 -15.13 23.95 -4.64
N ALA A 107 -14.09 24.74 -4.96
CA ALA A 107 -13.24 25.33 -3.93
C ALA A 107 -14.09 26.21 -3.02
N ILE A 108 -14.10 25.91 -1.72
CA ILE A 108 -14.77 26.76 -0.74
C ILE A 108 -13.98 28.08 -0.70
N PRO A 109 -14.61 29.23 -1.01
CA PRO A 109 -13.93 30.50 -0.91
C PRO A 109 -13.45 30.68 0.53
N MET A 110 -12.14 30.93 0.68
CA MET A 110 -11.57 31.20 1.99
C MET A 110 -12.05 32.59 2.43
N HIS A 111 -13.12 32.60 3.23
CA HIS A 111 -13.56 33.82 3.88
C HIS A 111 -12.47 34.27 4.86
N PRO A 112 -12.15 35.58 4.92
CA PRO A 112 -11.28 36.06 5.99
C PRO A 112 -11.89 35.61 7.31
N CYS A 113 -11.09 34.96 8.16
CA CYS A 113 -11.49 34.71 9.53
C CYS A 113 -11.91 36.06 10.12
N PRO A 114 -13.11 36.20 10.72
CA PRO A 114 -13.46 37.42 11.42
C PRO A 114 -12.29 37.78 12.34
N LEU A 115 -11.73 38.97 12.12
CA LEU A 115 -10.58 39.44 12.87
C LEU A 115 -10.98 39.40 14.35
N ALA A 116 -10.19 38.70 15.18
CA ALA A 116 -10.36 38.59 16.63
C ALA A 116 -10.12 39.93 17.36
N ASN A 117 -10.48 41.04 16.73
CA ASN A 117 -10.33 42.40 17.20
C ASN A 117 -11.61 42.89 17.88
N GLU A 118 -12.74 42.23 17.61
CA GLU A 118 -13.93 42.29 18.43
C GLU A 118 -13.88 41.04 19.31
N GLU A 119 -13.62 41.21 20.60
CA GLU A 119 -13.91 40.17 21.57
C GLU A 119 -15.41 39.90 21.42
N ASP A 120 -15.77 38.86 20.68
CA ASP A 120 -17.13 38.33 20.64
C ASP A 120 -17.42 37.79 22.04
N VAL A 121 -17.75 38.69 22.96
CA VAL A 121 -18.12 38.38 24.33
C VAL A 121 -19.45 37.64 24.26
N LEU A 122 -19.38 36.32 24.12
CA LEU A 122 -20.55 35.45 24.01
C LEU A 122 -21.46 35.54 25.23
N VAL A 123 -20.90 35.85 26.40
CA VAL A 123 -21.61 35.91 27.68
C VAL A 123 -21.00 37.02 28.55
N SER A 124 -21.84 37.80 29.22
CA SER A 124 -21.37 38.84 30.15
C SER A 124 -20.76 38.21 31.41
N ASP A 125 -19.71 38.84 31.95
CA ASP A 125 -19.09 38.42 33.22
C ASP A 125 -20.10 38.35 34.37
N PHE A 126 -21.12 39.20 34.34
CA PHE A 126 -22.23 39.18 35.29
C PHE A 126 -23.00 37.86 35.27
N ALA A 127 -23.37 37.40 34.06
CA ALA A 127 -24.08 36.15 33.87
C ALA A 127 -23.21 34.96 34.31
N LEU A 128 -21.93 34.96 33.94
CA LEU A 128 -20.97 33.93 34.36
C LEU A 128 -20.85 33.87 35.89
N HIS A 129 -20.69 35.02 36.56
CA HIS A 129 -20.52 35.06 38.01
C HIS A 129 -21.76 34.61 38.79
N LYS A 130 -22.95 34.84 38.25
CA LYS A 130 -24.19 34.31 38.82
C LYS A 130 -24.31 32.80 38.62
N LEU A 131 -23.94 32.28 37.45
CA LEU A 131 -23.93 30.84 37.20
C LEU A 131 -22.95 30.10 38.12
N ASP A 132 -21.75 30.64 38.34
CA ASP A 132 -20.77 30.07 39.28
C ASP A 132 -21.32 29.98 40.70
N LYS A 133 -22.19 30.93 41.08
CA LYS A 133 -22.90 30.95 42.38
C LYS A 133 -24.17 30.10 42.39
N GLY A 134 -24.49 29.42 41.30
CA GLY A 134 -25.73 28.64 41.14
C GLY A 134 -26.99 29.50 41.14
N GLN A 135 -26.87 30.79 40.84
CA GLN A 135 -27.99 31.73 40.82
C GLN A 135 -28.64 31.76 39.44
N TYR A 136 -29.95 31.99 39.42
CA TYR A 136 -30.69 32.17 38.18
C TYR A 136 -30.21 33.42 37.41
N VAL A 137 -30.01 33.25 36.10
CA VAL A 137 -29.67 34.31 35.17
C VAL A 137 -30.70 34.34 34.06
N GLU A 138 -31.26 35.53 33.81
CA GLU A 138 -32.20 35.73 32.72
C GLU A 138 -31.50 35.60 31.36
N LEU A 139 -32.19 34.98 30.40
CA LEU A 139 -31.70 34.79 29.03
C LEU A 139 -31.40 36.13 28.33
N TYR A 140 -32.01 37.23 28.81
CA TYR A 140 -31.73 38.59 28.34
C TYR A 140 -30.23 38.93 28.33
N TYR A 141 -29.48 38.51 29.37
CA TYR A 141 -28.04 38.78 29.50
C TYR A 141 -27.14 38.00 28.54
N TRP A 142 -27.74 37.17 27.66
CA TRP A 142 -27.08 36.44 26.58
C TRP A 142 -27.33 37.08 25.21
N THR A 143 -28.04 38.21 25.16
CA THR A 143 -28.27 38.98 23.95
C THR A 143 -27.29 40.15 23.86
N ASN A 144 -27.00 40.63 22.65
CA ASN A 144 -26.11 41.80 22.45
C ASN A 144 -26.53 43.03 23.28
N LEU A 145 -27.84 43.24 23.48
CA LEU A 145 -28.34 44.31 24.33
C LEU A 145 -28.04 44.06 25.81
N GLY A 146 -28.33 42.85 26.31
CA GLY A 146 -28.08 42.51 27.71
C GLY A 146 -26.60 42.44 28.06
N LEU A 147 -25.73 42.10 27.10
CA LEU A 147 -24.28 42.17 27.24
C LEU A 147 -23.81 43.61 27.48
N HIS A 148 -24.30 44.55 26.67
CA HIS A 148 -23.96 45.96 26.80
C HIS A 148 -24.50 46.56 28.12
N ASP A 149 -25.71 46.19 28.51
CA ASP A 149 -26.33 46.63 29.76
C ASP A 149 -25.55 46.11 30.99
N ALA A 150 -25.16 44.84 30.99
CA ALA A 150 -24.33 44.26 32.04
C ALA A 150 -22.94 44.91 32.13
N LEU A 151 -22.30 45.20 30.99
CA LEU A 151 -21.01 45.89 30.97
C LEU A 151 -21.12 47.30 31.56
N THR A 152 -22.18 48.03 31.23
CA THR A 152 -22.37 49.42 31.66
C THR A 152 -22.77 49.51 33.13
N ASN A 153 -23.66 48.64 33.60
CA ASN A 153 -24.24 48.72 34.95
C ASN A 153 -23.43 47.96 36.01
N TYR A 154 -22.66 46.93 35.62
CA TYR A 154 -21.99 46.05 36.58
C TYR A 154 -20.49 46.34 36.75
N SER A 155 -19.81 46.91 35.74
CA SER A 155 -18.40 47.32 35.85
C SER A 155 -18.16 48.52 36.79
N GLY A 156 -19.22 49.29 37.11
CA GLY A 156 -19.19 50.38 38.09
C GLY A 156 -19.32 49.95 39.56
N SER A 157 -19.56 48.67 39.84
CA SER A 157 -19.82 48.15 41.18
C SER A 157 -18.52 47.85 41.96
N LYS A 158 -17.69 48.87 42.19
CA LYS A 158 -16.74 48.87 43.33
C LYS A 158 -17.30 49.53 44.59
N ASN A 159 -18.56 49.95 44.60
CA ASN A 159 -19.25 50.38 45.83
C ASN A 159 -20.71 49.93 45.78
N CYS A 160 -21.08 48.92 46.59
CA CYS A 160 -22.46 48.67 46.96
C CYS A 160 -23.01 49.87 47.76
N PRO A 161 -24.33 50.15 47.75
CA PRO A 161 -25.25 49.35 48.54
C PRO A 161 -26.62 49.06 47.87
N HIS A 162 -27.18 47.92 48.25
CA HIS A 162 -28.61 47.58 48.33
C HIS A 162 -29.61 48.56 47.69
N ILE A 163 -30.15 48.19 46.52
CA ILE A 163 -31.53 48.54 46.15
C ILE A 163 -32.20 47.29 45.58
N PHE A 164 -32.98 46.62 46.43
CA PHE A 164 -34.03 45.71 46.00
C PHE A 164 -35.10 46.54 45.29
N ALA A 165 -35.13 46.53 43.96
CA ALA A 165 -36.29 47.00 43.21
C ALA A 165 -37.18 45.79 42.92
N PHE A 166 -38.13 45.53 43.82
CA PHE A 166 -39.30 44.70 43.54
C PHE A 166 -40.08 45.34 42.39
N PHE A 167 -40.09 44.73 41.21
CA PHE A 167 -41.04 45.08 40.17
C PHE A 167 -42.38 44.42 40.50
N THR A 168 -43.26 45.18 41.13
CA THR A 168 -44.66 44.82 41.34
C THR A 168 -45.37 44.91 39.99
N ILE A 169 -45.63 43.76 39.36
CA ILE A 169 -46.61 43.67 38.27
C ILE A 169 -47.98 43.64 38.94
N TYR A 170 -48.70 44.77 38.95
CA TYR A 170 -50.13 44.78 39.20
C TYR A 170 -50.87 44.58 37.87
N ASN A 171 -51.69 43.55 37.88
CA ASN A 171 -52.61 43.09 36.85
C ASN A 171 -53.98 43.77 37.07
N ILE A 172 -54.77 43.89 36.00
CA ILE A 172 -56.24 44.18 35.98
C ILE A 172 -56.58 45.66 36.32
N MET A 173 -57.18 46.50 35.46
CA MET A 173 -58.37 46.35 34.60
C MET A 173 -58.35 47.40 33.49
#